data_AF-A0AB38FVP7-F1
#
_entry.id   AF-A0AB38FVP7-F1
#
_cell.length_a   1.000
_cell.length_b   1.000
_cell.length_c   1.000
_cell.angle_alpha   90.00
_cell.angle_beta   90.00
_cell.angle_gamma   90.00
#
_symmetry.space_group_name_H-M   'P 1'
#
loop_
_entity.id
_entity.type
_entity.pdbx_description
1 polymer ?
#
loop_
_entity_poly.entity_id
_entity_poly.type
_entity_poly.pdbx_seq_one_letter_code
_entity_poly.pdbx_strand_id
1 'polypeptide(L)'
;MDFHQLYQIKARHQRSYAIPAYEGYQGKLKLVALLCIEICHMYPNGKGGANIADNLIIAPELINRRNRDVIPYQGHGFDGIKSAGESIPFNGSLYDGLAEQYGVLRVNEELRRITPVRRFHGNVPREIVFGGIEQQLPLFTLLHGELWRLGHHRISECLGEIRQLFPEYPLYLELLAIVGFHAVLSGDPDRIMALLCRVFNKCFDATSLLREPHKQCIDLMYRLLRKYLRRYFSVEIDSREAVVTFYNGFYSQEIIAPGDADDEVVCYRYSTGVKHSATTFFYVPPQKKEPVDLWRLMGEDLTFE
;
A
#
# COMPACT_ATOMS: atom_id res chain seq x y z
N MET A 1 -17.76 11.65 -1.11
CA MET A 1 -17.59 10.38 -0.38
C MET A 1 -17.53 10.68 1.10
N ASP A 2 -18.17 9.89 1.96
CA ASP A 2 -18.10 10.09 3.42
C ASP A 2 -17.14 9.08 4.10
N PHE A 3 -16.89 9.27 5.39
CA PHE A 3 -16.03 8.38 6.18
C PHE A 3 -16.55 6.94 6.23
N HIS A 4 -17.87 6.75 6.27
CA HIS A 4 -18.46 5.42 6.34
C HIS A 4 -18.16 4.63 5.06
N GLN A 5 -18.26 5.28 3.90
CA GLN A 5 -17.90 4.71 2.60
C GLN A 5 -16.41 4.33 2.56
N LEU A 6 -15.51 5.14 3.12
CA LEU A 6 -14.08 4.78 3.22
C LEU A 6 -13.86 3.51 4.06
N TYR A 7 -14.53 3.37 5.20
CA TYR A 7 -14.45 2.15 6.00
C TYR A 7 -15.02 0.92 5.27
N GLN A 8 -16.07 1.10 4.46
CA GLN A 8 -16.60 0.03 3.62
C GLN A 8 -15.59 -0.39 2.53
N ILE A 9 -14.91 0.57 1.88
CA ILE A 9 -13.86 0.29 0.90
C ILE A 9 -12.71 -0.46 1.58
N LYS A 10 -12.20 0.05 2.70
CA LYS A 10 -11.14 -0.60 3.49
C LYS A 10 -11.49 -2.05 3.84
N ALA A 11 -12.72 -2.30 4.26
CA ALA A 11 -13.18 -3.65 4.61
C ALA A 11 -13.15 -4.64 3.44
N ARG A 12 -13.24 -4.17 2.17
CA ARG A 12 -13.11 -5.02 0.98
C ARG A 12 -11.66 -5.46 0.74
N HIS A 13 -10.69 -4.61 1.10
CA HIS A 13 -9.26 -4.91 0.97
C HIS A 13 -8.70 -5.65 2.19
N GLN A 14 -9.27 -5.45 3.38
CA GLN A 14 -8.83 -6.06 4.63
C GLN A 14 -9.68 -7.27 5.00
N ARG A 15 -9.45 -8.40 4.32
CA ARG A 15 -10.03 -9.68 4.76
C ARG A 15 -9.47 -10.05 6.13
N SER A 16 -10.35 -10.44 7.03
CA SER A 16 -9.99 -10.86 8.39
C SER A 16 -10.39 -12.32 8.61
N TYR A 17 -9.55 -13.06 9.31
CA TYR A 17 -9.75 -14.45 9.69
C TYR A 17 -9.76 -14.57 11.21
N ALA A 18 -10.19 -15.74 11.70
CA ALA A 18 -10.28 -16.07 13.12
C ALA A 18 -10.21 -17.60 13.25
N ILE A 19 -9.02 -18.13 13.49
CA ILE A 19 -8.82 -19.56 13.74
C ILE A 19 -8.69 -19.74 15.26
N PRO A 20 -9.15 -20.86 15.86
CA PRO A 20 -8.79 -21.19 17.24
C PRO A 20 -7.27 -21.10 17.40
N ALA A 21 -6.80 -20.36 18.40
CA ALA A 21 -5.38 -20.33 18.72
C ALA A 21 -5.00 -21.72 19.25
N TYR A 22 -4.60 -22.62 18.37
CA TYR A 22 -4.17 -23.99 18.68
C TYR A 22 -5.28 -24.91 19.21
N GLU A 23 -5.09 -26.23 19.06
CA GLU A 23 -5.98 -27.24 19.62
C GLU A 23 -6.12 -27.03 21.13
N GLY A 24 -7.34 -26.74 21.60
CA GLY A 24 -7.65 -26.57 23.03
C GLY A 24 -8.01 -25.15 23.49
N TYR A 25 -7.98 -24.13 22.63
CA TYR A 25 -8.39 -22.78 23.05
C TYR A 25 -9.91 -22.65 23.19
N GLN A 26 -10.39 -22.57 24.43
CA GLN A 26 -11.80 -22.38 24.79
C GLN A 26 -12.23 -20.89 24.90
N GLY A 27 -11.35 -19.94 24.57
CA GLY A 27 -11.64 -18.51 24.66
C GLY A 27 -12.39 -17.96 23.43
N LYS A 28 -12.86 -16.70 23.53
CA LYS A 28 -13.46 -16.00 22.39
C LYS A 28 -12.44 -15.82 21.25
N LEU A 29 -12.86 -16.15 20.03
CA LEU A 29 -12.05 -15.93 18.84
C LEU A 29 -11.87 -14.43 18.58
N LYS A 30 -10.66 -14.03 18.16
CA LYS A 30 -10.35 -12.65 17.75
C LYS A 30 -10.17 -12.60 16.24
N LEU A 31 -10.69 -11.54 15.62
CA LEU A 31 -10.41 -11.27 14.21
C LEU A 31 -9.00 -10.72 14.06
N VAL A 32 -8.26 -11.31 13.13
CA VAL A 32 -6.94 -10.84 12.70
C VAL A 32 -7.05 -10.47 11.23
N ALA A 33 -6.64 -9.25 10.89
CA ALA A 33 -6.55 -8.81 9.51
C ALA A 33 -5.41 -9.54 8.80
N LEU A 34 -5.67 -10.10 7.62
CA LEU A 34 -4.59 -10.70 6.83
C LEU A 34 -3.63 -9.62 6.32
N LEU A 35 -4.16 -8.62 5.62
CA LEU A 35 -3.42 -7.44 5.16
C LEU A 35 -3.57 -6.30 6.18
N CYS A 36 -2.45 -5.78 6.68
CA CYS A 36 -2.44 -4.75 7.72
C CYS A 36 -2.52 -3.34 7.10
N ILE A 37 -3.75 -2.82 6.98
CA ILE A 37 -4.05 -1.48 6.43
C ILE A 37 -4.88 -0.64 7.41
N GLU A 38 -4.73 0.67 7.30
CA GLU A 38 -5.43 1.67 8.09
C GLU A 38 -5.89 2.87 7.23
N ILE A 39 -6.77 3.71 7.79
CA ILE A 39 -7.13 5.00 7.17
C ILE A 39 -6.16 6.03 7.73
N CYS A 40 -5.32 6.55 6.85
CA CYS A 40 -4.23 7.47 7.17
C CYS A 40 -4.60 8.87 6.71
N HIS A 41 -4.17 9.89 7.45
CA HIS A 41 -4.22 11.26 6.96
C HIS A 41 -2.98 11.56 6.11
N MET A 42 -3.17 12.08 4.90
CA MET A 42 -2.08 12.56 4.06
C MET A 42 -1.43 13.79 4.71
N TYR A 43 -2.21 14.79 5.07
CA TYR A 43 -1.77 15.84 6.00
C TYR A 43 -2.18 15.45 7.42
N PRO A 44 -1.24 15.22 8.35
CA PRO A 44 -1.55 14.70 9.68
C PRO A 44 -2.55 15.55 10.47
N ASN A 45 -3.58 14.91 11.04
CA ASN A 45 -4.62 15.59 11.83
C ASN A 45 -4.02 16.35 13.02
N GLY A 46 -3.04 15.74 13.72
CA GLY A 46 -2.32 16.37 14.83
C GLY A 46 -1.48 17.60 14.45
N LYS A 47 -1.32 17.87 13.15
CA LYS A 47 -0.66 19.07 12.61
C LYS A 47 -1.64 20.05 11.96
N GLY A 48 -2.94 19.83 12.15
CA GLY A 48 -4.01 20.64 11.56
C GLY A 48 -4.50 20.12 10.22
N GLY A 49 -4.27 18.84 9.89
CA GLY A 49 -4.85 18.19 8.72
C GLY A 49 -6.38 18.13 8.79
N ALA A 50 -7.04 18.31 7.65
CA ALA A 50 -8.49 18.27 7.57
C ALA A 50 -9.02 16.84 7.76
N ASN A 51 -10.09 16.68 8.53
CA ASN A 51 -10.81 15.42 8.67
C ASN A 51 -11.87 15.28 7.56
N ILE A 52 -11.41 15.14 6.32
CA ILE A 52 -12.25 14.97 5.13
C ILE A 52 -11.73 13.82 4.28
N ALA A 53 -12.59 13.18 3.50
CA ALA A 53 -12.25 12.00 2.69
C ALA A 53 -11.10 12.24 1.70
N ASP A 54 -10.92 13.48 1.25
CA ASP A 54 -9.89 13.87 0.27
C ASP A 54 -8.51 14.04 0.91
N ASN A 55 -8.44 14.17 2.25
CA ASN A 55 -7.18 14.15 3.00
C ASN A 55 -6.85 12.76 3.56
N LEU A 56 -7.70 11.76 3.30
CA LEU A 56 -7.56 10.42 3.85
C LEU A 56 -7.18 9.45 2.75
N ILE A 57 -6.36 8.46 3.09
CA ILE A 57 -5.98 7.35 2.21
C ILE A 57 -5.99 6.04 2.98
N ILE A 58 -6.49 4.97 2.36
CA ILE A 58 -6.37 3.62 2.88
C ILE A 58 -4.99 3.10 2.49
N ALA A 59 -4.09 2.96 3.45
CA ALA A 59 -2.70 2.62 3.19
C ALA A 59 -2.19 1.55 4.16
N PRO A 60 -1.04 0.91 3.86
CA PRO A 60 -0.44 -0.06 4.75
C PRO A 60 0.04 0.57 6.04
N GLU A 61 -0.33 -0.05 7.15
CA GLU A 61 -0.07 0.44 8.51
C GLU A 61 1.44 0.63 8.77
N LEU A 62 2.27 -0.26 8.24
CA LEU A 62 3.73 -0.17 8.34
C LEU A 62 4.28 1.15 7.78
N ILE A 63 3.74 1.64 6.66
CA ILE A 63 4.21 2.87 6.00
C ILE A 63 3.77 4.09 6.79
N ASN A 64 2.51 4.14 7.19
CA ASN A 64 1.98 5.26 7.95
C ASN A 64 2.68 5.41 9.31
N ARG A 65 2.89 4.30 10.03
CA ARG A 65 3.67 4.29 11.28
C ARG A 65 5.12 4.75 11.08
N ARG A 66 5.72 4.48 9.92
CA ARG A 66 7.08 4.94 9.58
C ARG A 66 7.14 6.47 9.42
N ASN A 67 6.09 7.07 8.85
CA ASN A 67 6.03 8.52 8.62
C ASN A 67 5.75 9.33 9.90
N ARG A 68 5.28 8.72 11.00
CA ARG A 68 5.21 9.31 12.36
C ARG A 68 4.59 10.72 12.43
N ASP A 69 3.47 10.96 11.76
CA ASP A 69 2.79 12.28 11.71
C ASP A 69 3.68 13.44 11.20
N VAL A 70 4.71 13.12 10.40
CA VAL A 70 5.50 14.13 9.69
C VAL A 70 4.63 14.77 8.60
N ILE A 71 4.72 16.09 8.47
CA ILE A 71 4.04 16.83 7.41
C ILE A 71 4.64 16.39 6.07
N PRO A 72 3.84 15.94 5.09
CA PRO A 72 4.37 15.52 3.80
C PRO A 72 5.08 16.68 3.09
N TYR A 73 6.04 16.35 2.24
CA TYR A 73 6.65 17.32 1.33
C TYR A 73 5.57 18.04 0.50
N GLN A 74 5.75 19.34 0.27
CA GLN A 74 4.72 20.21 -0.32
C GLN A 74 5.10 20.62 -1.75
N GLY A 75 4.11 20.81 -2.61
CA GLY A 75 4.27 21.30 -3.97
C GLY A 75 4.45 20.22 -5.04
N HIS A 76 4.32 18.94 -4.69
CA HIS A 76 4.42 17.81 -5.63
C HIS A 76 3.08 17.09 -5.86
N GLY A 77 1.98 17.64 -5.33
CA GLY A 77 0.62 17.15 -5.59
C GLY A 77 0.12 16.11 -4.59
N PHE A 78 0.93 15.74 -3.59
CA PHE A 78 0.54 14.85 -2.49
C PHE A 78 0.60 15.55 -1.13
N ASP A 79 0.39 16.86 -1.17
CA ASP A 79 0.58 17.78 -0.04
C ASP A 79 -0.38 17.49 1.13
N GLY A 80 -1.49 16.79 0.85
CA GLY A 80 -2.62 16.65 1.74
C GLY A 80 -3.39 17.97 1.90
N ILE A 81 -4.42 17.96 2.75
CA ILE A 81 -5.30 19.12 2.93
C ILE A 81 -5.25 19.57 4.39
N LYS A 82 -4.84 20.82 4.60
CA LYS A 82 -4.88 21.47 5.90
C LYS A 82 -6.29 21.96 6.20
N SER A 83 -6.72 21.85 7.45
CA SER A 83 -7.96 22.45 7.94
C SER A 83 -7.89 23.98 7.81
N ALA A 84 -8.96 24.58 7.29
CA ALA A 84 -9.09 26.02 7.17
C ALA A 84 -9.58 26.70 8.47
N GLY A 85 -10.12 25.92 9.41
CA GLY A 85 -10.68 26.45 10.66
C GLY A 85 -9.62 26.75 11.72
N GLU A 86 -9.99 27.62 12.67
CA GLU A 86 -9.19 27.87 13.86
C GLU A 86 -9.13 26.61 14.75
N SER A 87 -8.02 26.45 15.46
CA SER A 87 -7.89 25.38 16.45
C SER A 87 -8.81 25.69 17.63
N ILE A 88 -9.76 24.79 17.88
CA ILE A 88 -10.66 24.89 19.03
C ILE A 88 -10.10 23.98 20.12
N PRO A 89 -9.45 24.51 21.17
CA PRO A 89 -9.01 23.71 22.29
C PRO A 89 -10.24 23.24 23.09
N PHE A 90 -10.22 21.98 23.52
CA PHE A 90 -11.19 21.43 24.45
C PHE A 90 -10.46 20.55 25.47
N ASN A 91 -11.05 20.40 26.65
CA ASN A 91 -10.51 19.55 27.70
C ASN A 91 -11.19 18.17 27.66
N GLY A 92 -10.41 17.11 27.85
CA GLY A 92 -10.94 15.74 27.85
C GLY A 92 -11.04 15.13 26.46
N SER A 93 -12.07 14.32 26.24
CA SER A 93 -12.29 13.59 24.99
C SER A 93 -12.96 14.47 23.93
N LEU A 94 -12.91 14.04 22.66
CA LEU A 94 -13.65 14.69 21.57
C LEU A 94 -15.16 14.78 21.87
N TYR A 95 -15.70 13.77 22.55
CA TYR A 95 -17.10 13.79 22.98
C TYR A 95 -17.36 14.94 23.96
N ASP A 96 -16.46 15.15 24.93
CA ASP A 96 -16.60 16.21 25.93
C ASP A 96 -16.58 17.59 25.25
N GLY A 97 -15.64 17.81 24.33
CA GLY A 97 -15.59 19.06 23.55
C GLY A 97 -16.83 19.29 22.68
N LEU A 98 -17.34 18.25 22.01
CA LEU A 98 -18.57 18.35 21.23
C LEU A 98 -19.80 18.61 22.13
N ALA A 99 -19.87 17.96 23.30
CA ALA A 99 -20.96 18.10 24.24
C ALA A 99 -20.98 19.49 24.90
N GLU A 100 -19.80 20.05 25.20
CA GLU A 100 -19.65 21.42 25.68
C GLU A 100 -20.11 22.44 24.64
N GLN A 101 -19.73 22.26 23.37
CA GLN A 101 -20.05 23.21 22.31
C GLN A 101 -21.51 23.11 21.80
N TYR A 102 -22.04 21.89 21.67
CA TYR A 102 -23.33 21.64 21.00
C TYR A 102 -24.43 21.07 21.91
N GLY A 103 -24.09 20.75 23.17
CA GLY A 103 -24.99 20.14 24.14
C GLY A 103 -25.08 18.62 24.02
N VAL A 104 -25.05 17.93 25.17
CA VAL A 104 -25.09 16.46 25.30
C VAL A 104 -26.24 15.81 24.52
N LEU A 105 -27.44 16.39 24.59
CA LEU A 105 -28.62 15.83 23.93
C LEU A 105 -28.46 15.79 22.40
N ARG A 106 -28.01 16.91 21.81
CA ARG A 106 -27.82 17.04 20.36
C ARG A 106 -26.72 16.12 19.86
N VAL A 107 -25.59 16.07 20.58
CA VAL A 107 -24.47 15.17 20.24
C VAL A 107 -24.93 13.72 20.27
N ASN A 108 -25.65 13.30 21.31
CA ASN A 108 -26.18 11.94 21.41
C ASN A 108 -27.21 11.62 20.33
N GLU A 109 -28.03 12.58 19.92
CA GLU A 109 -28.98 12.39 18.81
C GLU A 109 -28.26 12.14 17.48
N GLU A 110 -27.22 12.91 17.16
CA GLU A 110 -26.43 12.69 15.95
C GLU A 110 -25.66 11.36 15.99
N LEU A 111 -25.06 11.02 17.14
CA LEU A 111 -24.38 9.72 17.30
C LEU A 111 -25.33 8.53 17.16
N ARG A 112 -26.60 8.65 17.58
CA ARG A 112 -27.61 7.60 17.41
C ARG A 112 -27.98 7.35 15.95
N ARG A 113 -27.81 8.34 15.07
CA ARG A 113 -28.05 8.19 13.62
C ARG A 113 -26.94 7.38 12.93
N ILE A 114 -25.78 7.22 13.57
CA ILE A 114 -24.69 6.40 13.05
C ILE A 114 -25.05 4.92 13.23
N THR A 115 -25.27 4.21 12.12
CA THR A 115 -25.54 2.77 12.13
C THR A 115 -24.42 2.01 12.86
N PRO A 116 -24.73 1.23 13.92
CA PRO A 116 -23.73 0.44 14.61
C PRO A 116 -23.07 -0.56 13.65
N VAL A 117 -21.73 -0.61 13.66
CA VAL A 117 -20.99 -1.60 12.88
C VAL A 117 -21.34 -3.00 13.39
N ARG A 118 -21.59 -3.95 12.47
CA ARG A 118 -21.82 -5.36 12.81
C ARG A 118 -20.63 -5.88 13.62
N ARG A 119 -20.88 -6.26 14.88
CA ARG A 119 -19.84 -6.78 15.76
C ARG A 119 -19.57 -8.24 15.45
N PHE A 120 -18.30 -8.63 15.46
CA PHE A 120 -17.93 -10.04 15.48
C PHE A 120 -17.99 -10.54 16.92
N HIS A 121 -18.84 -11.55 17.15
CA HIS A 121 -19.09 -12.06 18.50
C HIS A 121 -18.07 -13.11 18.96
N GLY A 122 -17.13 -13.54 18.11
CA GLY A 122 -16.10 -14.51 18.48
C GLY A 122 -16.56 -15.96 18.50
N ASN A 123 -17.74 -16.24 17.94
CA ASN A 123 -18.41 -17.54 18.05
C ASN A 123 -18.24 -18.44 16.82
N VAL A 124 -17.70 -17.91 15.72
CA VAL A 124 -17.59 -18.62 14.43
C VAL A 124 -16.16 -18.52 13.92
N PRO A 125 -15.46 -19.64 13.67
CA PRO A 125 -14.15 -19.60 13.05
C PRO A 125 -14.26 -19.06 11.63
N ARG A 126 -13.20 -18.38 11.19
CA ARG A 126 -13.02 -17.88 9.83
C ARG A 126 -11.64 -18.26 9.37
N GLU A 127 -11.59 -19.00 8.28
CA GLU A 127 -10.32 -19.40 7.67
C GLU A 127 -9.76 -18.27 6.82
N ILE A 128 -8.46 -18.35 6.52
CA ILE A 128 -7.80 -17.44 5.60
C ILE A 128 -8.26 -17.77 4.18
N VAL A 129 -8.66 -16.75 3.42
CA VAL A 129 -9.01 -16.87 1.99
C VAL A 129 -8.19 -15.86 1.19
N PHE A 130 -7.17 -16.37 0.50
CA PHE A 130 -6.19 -15.58 -0.25
C PHE A 130 -5.69 -16.38 -1.47
N GLY A 131 -5.83 -15.81 -2.67
CA GLY A 131 -5.53 -16.48 -3.94
C GLY A 131 -4.06 -16.52 -4.35
N GLY A 132 -3.13 -15.98 -3.54
CA GLY A 132 -1.73 -15.81 -3.93
C GLY A 132 -1.47 -14.49 -4.67
N ILE A 133 -0.26 -13.94 -4.54
CA ILE A 133 0.07 -12.64 -5.16
C ILE A 133 0.18 -12.71 -6.68
N GLU A 134 0.39 -13.91 -7.22
CA GLU A 134 0.44 -14.20 -8.65
C GLU A 134 -0.95 -14.13 -9.32
N GLN A 135 -2.04 -14.15 -8.54
CA GLN A 135 -3.41 -14.01 -9.05
C GLN A 135 -4.05 -12.67 -8.68
N GLN A 136 -3.71 -12.15 -7.51
CA GLN A 136 -4.26 -10.91 -6.97
C GLN A 136 -3.11 -10.06 -6.44
N LEU A 137 -3.13 -8.76 -6.72
CA LEU A 137 -2.10 -7.82 -6.29
C LEU A 137 -2.71 -6.89 -5.22
N PRO A 138 -2.73 -7.24 -3.92
CA PRO A 138 -3.52 -6.54 -2.92
C PRO A 138 -3.07 -5.10 -2.70
N LEU A 139 -1.76 -4.86 -2.55
CA LEU A 139 -1.23 -3.51 -2.35
C LEU A 139 -1.32 -2.70 -3.63
N PHE A 140 -0.99 -3.30 -4.77
CA PHE A 140 -1.06 -2.62 -6.06
C PHE A 140 -2.48 -2.17 -6.40
N THR A 141 -3.44 -3.06 -6.23
CA THR A 141 -4.86 -2.80 -6.49
C THR A 141 -5.40 -1.73 -5.55
N LEU A 142 -4.97 -1.76 -4.28
CA LEU A 142 -5.33 -0.72 -3.31
C LEU A 142 -4.75 0.64 -3.70
N LEU A 143 -3.45 0.71 -4.04
CA LEU A 143 -2.79 1.97 -4.43
C LEU A 143 -3.47 2.56 -5.67
N HIS A 144 -3.67 1.75 -6.71
CA HIS A 144 -4.37 2.16 -7.92
C HIS A 144 -5.76 2.72 -7.60
N GLY A 145 -6.55 1.99 -6.80
CA GLY A 145 -7.89 2.43 -6.40
C GLY A 145 -7.89 3.75 -5.62
N GLU A 146 -6.95 3.93 -4.69
CA GLU A 146 -6.85 5.13 -3.88
C GLU A 146 -6.35 6.34 -4.68
N LEU A 147 -5.37 6.17 -5.56
CA LEU A 147 -4.93 7.23 -6.47
C LEU A 147 -6.07 7.69 -7.40
N TRP A 148 -6.83 6.74 -7.95
CA TRP A 148 -8.01 7.08 -8.74
C TRP A 148 -9.04 7.85 -7.92
N ARG A 149 -9.35 7.37 -6.71
CA ARG A 149 -10.33 8.00 -5.81
C ARG A 149 -9.93 9.43 -5.42
N LEU A 150 -8.65 9.68 -5.21
CA LEU A 150 -8.08 10.97 -4.83
C LEU A 150 -7.85 11.92 -6.04
N GLY A 151 -8.23 11.51 -7.25
CA GLY A 151 -8.14 12.35 -8.45
C GLY A 151 -6.79 12.29 -9.19
N HIS A 152 -5.87 11.42 -8.77
CA HIS A 152 -4.58 11.19 -9.44
C HIS A 152 -4.69 10.22 -10.62
N HIS A 153 -5.68 10.45 -11.50
CA HIS A 153 -6.05 9.54 -12.58
C HIS A 153 -4.88 9.21 -13.51
N ARG A 154 -4.07 10.20 -13.91
CA ARG A 154 -2.91 9.97 -14.79
C ARG A 154 -1.89 9.01 -14.21
N ILE A 155 -1.63 9.09 -12.90
CA ILE A 155 -0.68 8.20 -12.22
C ILE A 155 -1.31 6.81 -12.09
N SER A 156 -2.59 6.74 -11.75
CA SER A 156 -3.34 5.47 -11.70
C SER A 156 -3.36 4.76 -13.06
N GLU A 157 -3.60 5.47 -14.15
CA GLU A 157 -3.59 4.93 -15.52
C GLU A 157 -2.21 4.38 -15.87
N CYS A 158 -1.15 5.16 -15.59
CA CYS A 158 0.22 4.69 -15.80
C CYS A 158 0.53 3.42 -14.99
N LEU A 159 0.11 3.33 -13.72
CA LEU A 159 0.22 2.08 -12.96
C LEU A 159 -0.53 0.94 -13.66
N GLY A 160 -1.75 1.18 -14.14
CA GLY A 160 -2.51 0.21 -14.93
C GLY A 160 -1.71 -0.33 -16.12
N GLU A 161 -1.02 0.54 -16.86
CA GLU A 161 -0.17 0.17 -18.01
C GLU A 161 1.11 -0.56 -17.58
N ILE A 162 1.78 -0.12 -16.50
CA ILE A 162 2.93 -0.81 -15.91
C ILE A 162 2.54 -2.25 -15.53
N ARG A 163 1.37 -2.45 -14.93
CA ARG A 163 0.88 -3.81 -14.61
C ARG A 163 0.79 -4.70 -15.85
N GLN A 164 0.36 -4.16 -16.99
CA GLN A 164 0.31 -4.93 -18.24
C GLN A 164 1.71 -5.21 -18.81
N LEU A 165 2.68 -4.32 -18.55
CA LEU A 165 4.08 -4.55 -18.93
C LEU A 165 4.78 -5.63 -18.10
N PHE A 166 4.34 -5.94 -16.88
CA PHE A 166 5.03 -6.89 -16.00
C PHE A 166 4.12 -8.03 -15.52
N PRO A 167 3.52 -8.82 -16.43
CA PRO A 167 2.56 -9.87 -16.04
C PRO A 167 3.21 -11.00 -15.25
N GLU A 168 4.51 -11.23 -15.43
CA GLU A 168 5.28 -12.34 -14.83
C GLU A 168 5.97 -11.97 -13.50
N TYR A 169 5.89 -10.70 -13.08
CA TYR A 169 6.63 -10.19 -11.90
C TYR A 169 5.68 -9.59 -10.85
N PRO A 170 4.78 -10.39 -10.25
CA PRO A 170 3.79 -9.88 -9.30
C PRO A 170 4.42 -9.23 -8.07
N LEU A 171 5.54 -9.77 -7.57
CA LEU A 171 6.24 -9.19 -6.42
C LEU A 171 6.81 -7.80 -6.73
N TYR A 172 7.31 -7.57 -7.96
CA TYR A 172 7.79 -6.24 -8.35
C TYR A 172 6.67 -5.21 -8.36
N LEU A 173 5.47 -5.59 -8.85
CA LEU A 173 4.30 -4.71 -8.83
C LEU A 173 3.89 -4.40 -7.38
N GLU A 174 3.88 -5.39 -6.51
CA GLU A 174 3.58 -5.18 -5.09
C GLU A 174 4.63 -4.29 -4.38
N LEU A 175 5.92 -4.48 -4.67
CA LEU A 175 7.00 -3.60 -4.17
C LEU A 175 6.86 -2.17 -4.72
N LEU A 176 6.48 -2.02 -5.99
CA LEU A 176 6.19 -0.72 -6.58
C LEU A 176 5.01 -0.04 -5.87
N ALA A 177 4.00 -0.81 -5.48
CA ALA A 177 2.88 -0.29 -4.70
C ALA A 177 3.33 0.23 -3.32
N ILE A 178 4.25 -0.48 -2.65
CA ILE A 178 4.84 -0.05 -1.38
C ILE A 178 5.60 1.28 -1.55
N VAL A 179 6.44 1.37 -2.59
CA VAL A 179 7.13 2.63 -2.96
C VAL A 179 6.11 3.74 -3.20
N GLY A 180 5.03 3.44 -3.92
CA GLY A 180 3.99 4.40 -4.22
C GLY A 180 3.25 4.90 -2.98
N PHE A 181 2.83 4.02 -2.07
CA PHE A 181 2.20 4.44 -0.81
C PHE A 181 3.13 5.31 0.02
N HIS A 182 4.41 4.96 0.11
CA HIS A 182 5.38 5.78 0.82
C HIS A 182 5.54 7.15 0.17
N ALA A 183 5.64 7.23 -1.16
CA ALA A 183 5.70 8.49 -1.88
C ALA A 183 4.46 9.35 -1.60
N VAL A 184 3.25 8.81 -1.75
CA VAL A 184 2.00 9.56 -1.48
C VAL A 184 1.96 10.09 -0.05
N LEU A 185 2.25 9.23 0.93
CA LEU A 185 2.20 9.61 2.35
C LEU A 185 3.35 10.51 2.80
N SER A 186 4.42 10.63 2.02
CA SER A 186 5.57 11.52 2.30
C SER A 186 5.55 12.79 1.47
N GLY A 187 4.54 12.99 0.60
CA GLY A 187 4.49 14.15 -0.30
C GLY A 187 5.35 14.02 -1.56
N ASP A 188 5.81 12.81 -1.87
CA ASP A 188 6.67 12.45 -3.01
C ASP A 188 7.90 13.35 -3.17
N PRO A 189 8.81 13.40 -2.16
CA PRO A 189 9.94 14.32 -2.18
C PRO A 189 10.88 14.10 -3.37
N ASP A 190 11.06 12.84 -3.80
CA ASP A 190 11.92 12.48 -4.94
C ASP A 190 11.19 12.50 -6.29
N ARG A 191 9.92 12.90 -6.32
CA ARG A 191 9.08 12.88 -7.53
C ARG A 191 9.03 11.51 -8.19
N ILE A 192 9.06 10.42 -7.41
CA ILE A 192 9.11 9.06 -7.94
C ILE A 192 7.87 8.74 -8.76
N MET A 193 6.71 9.29 -8.40
CA MET A 193 5.47 9.04 -9.15
C MET A 193 5.51 9.68 -10.54
N ALA A 194 6.01 10.92 -10.61
CA ALA A 194 6.20 11.60 -11.89
C ALA A 194 7.29 10.93 -12.73
N LEU A 195 8.38 10.48 -12.11
CA LEU A 195 9.45 9.74 -12.76
C LEU A 195 8.93 8.43 -13.36
N LEU A 196 8.16 7.65 -12.60
CA LEU A 196 7.54 6.41 -13.05
C LEU A 196 6.71 6.65 -14.30
N CYS A 197 5.82 7.64 -14.29
CA CYS A 197 5.01 7.97 -15.45
C CYS A 197 5.86 8.36 -16.66
N ARG A 198 6.82 9.27 -16.47
CA ARG A 198 7.67 9.75 -17.57
C ARG A 198 8.50 8.65 -18.21
N VAL A 199 9.05 7.76 -17.39
CA VAL A 199 9.94 6.68 -17.86
C VAL A 199 9.12 5.61 -18.57
N PHE A 200 8.05 5.12 -17.94
CA PHE A 200 7.26 4.02 -18.51
C PHE A 200 6.38 4.47 -19.68
N ASN A 201 5.97 5.74 -19.77
CA ASN A 201 5.31 6.26 -20.98
C ASN A 201 6.19 6.10 -22.22
N LYS A 202 7.49 6.36 -22.11
CA LYS A 202 8.43 6.14 -23.22
C LYS A 202 8.59 4.65 -23.58
N CYS A 203 8.49 3.77 -22.57
CA CYS A 203 8.45 2.34 -22.81
C CYS A 203 7.16 1.96 -23.55
N PHE A 204 5.98 2.46 -23.13
CA PHE A 204 4.71 2.14 -23.78
C PHE A 204 4.72 2.48 -25.28
N ASP A 205 5.20 3.67 -25.64
CA ASP A 205 5.33 4.10 -27.04
C ASP A 205 6.20 3.16 -27.89
N ALA A 206 7.30 2.65 -27.31
CA ALA A 206 8.22 1.73 -27.96
C ALA A 206 7.69 0.27 -28.02
N THR A 207 6.81 -0.12 -27.09
CA THR A 207 6.41 -1.52 -26.88
C THR A 207 5.37 -2.06 -27.84
N SER A 208 4.69 -1.20 -28.61
CA SER A 208 3.76 -1.62 -29.67
C SER A 208 4.41 -2.48 -30.77
N LEU A 209 5.74 -2.52 -30.84
CA LEU A 209 6.53 -3.23 -31.86
C LEU A 209 7.36 -4.42 -31.31
N LEU A 210 7.27 -4.75 -30.02
CA LEU A 210 8.23 -5.63 -29.35
C LEU A 210 7.67 -7.01 -28.97
N ARG A 211 8.44 -8.07 -29.25
CA ARG A 211 8.28 -9.38 -28.59
C ARG A 211 8.87 -9.26 -27.18
N GLU A 212 8.04 -9.43 -26.14
CA GLU A 212 8.43 -9.46 -24.72
C GLU A 212 8.89 -8.12 -24.11
N PRO A 213 7.99 -7.13 -24.02
CA PRO A 213 8.33 -5.79 -23.53
C PRO A 213 8.82 -5.76 -22.06
N HIS A 214 8.39 -6.74 -21.26
CA HIS A 214 8.83 -6.89 -19.86
C HIS A 214 10.35 -7.08 -19.74
N LYS A 215 10.98 -7.90 -20.61
CA LYS A 215 12.43 -8.19 -20.53
C LYS A 215 13.30 -6.98 -20.81
N GLN A 216 12.80 -6.03 -21.58
CA GLN A 216 13.54 -4.80 -21.91
C GLN A 216 13.43 -3.76 -20.79
N CYS A 217 12.36 -3.79 -20.01
CA CYS A 217 12.09 -2.82 -18.95
C CYS A 217 12.37 -3.37 -17.54
N ILE A 218 12.66 -4.66 -17.39
CA ILE A 218 12.84 -5.29 -16.08
C ILE A 218 14.08 -4.77 -15.33
N ASP A 219 15.19 -4.54 -16.04
CA ASP A 219 16.40 -3.93 -15.47
C ASP A 219 16.11 -2.54 -14.89
N LEU A 220 15.25 -1.78 -15.57
CA LEU A 220 14.85 -0.45 -15.15
C LEU A 220 13.97 -0.49 -13.90
N MET A 221 12.97 -1.37 -13.88
CA MET A 221 12.12 -1.60 -12.70
C MET A 221 12.97 -2.04 -11.49
N TYR A 222 13.83 -3.03 -11.69
CA TYR A 222 14.75 -3.51 -10.65
C TYR A 222 15.62 -2.37 -10.09
N ARG A 223 16.21 -1.52 -10.94
CA ARG A 223 17.07 -0.41 -10.49
C ARG A 223 16.30 0.63 -9.68
N LEU A 224 15.08 0.95 -10.13
CA LEU A 224 14.21 1.89 -9.42
C LEU A 224 13.87 1.35 -8.03
N LEU A 225 13.41 0.10 -7.96
CA LEU A 225 13.09 -0.56 -6.69
C LEU A 225 14.34 -0.67 -5.79
N ARG A 226 15.48 -1.10 -6.34
CA ARG A 226 16.76 -1.21 -5.61
C ARG A 226 17.13 0.08 -4.89
N LYS A 227 17.13 1.20 -5.62
CA LYS A 227 17.52 2.50 -5.08
C LYS A 227 16.54 2.96 -4.00
N TYR A 228 15.24 2.90 -4.31
CA TYR A 228 14.22 3.41 -3.40
C TYR A 228 14.11 2.56 -2.12
N LEU A 229 14.07 1.23 -2.25
CA LEU A 229 13.98 0.31 -1.14
C LEU A 229 15.20 0.38 -0.22
N ARG A 230 16.41 0.52 -0.79
CA ARG A 230 17.62 0.69 -0.01
C ARG A 230 17.61 1.99 0.79
N ARG A 231 17.25 3.11 0.15
CA ARG A 231 17.24 4.44 0.77
C ARG A 231 16.18 4.55 1.87
N TYR A 232 14.94 4.22 1.55
CA TYR A 232 13.81 4.48 2.44
C TYR A 232 13.45 3.34 3.35
N PHE A 233 13.83 2.09 3.02
CA PHE A 233 13.44 0.92 3.79
C PHE A 233 14.63 0.10 4.31
N SER A 234 15.86 0.43 3.90
CA SER A 234 17.07 -0.35 4.21
C SER A 234 16.97 -1.80 3.75
N VAL A 235 16.26 -2.04 2.64
CA VAL A 235 16.07 -3.38 2.05
C VAL A 235 16.97 -3.51 0.82
N GLU A 236 17.83 -4.52 0.84
CA GLU A 236 18.66 -4.88 -0.31
C GLU A 236 17.88 -5.81 -1.22
N ILE A 237 17.47 -5.32 -2.40
CA ILE A 237 16.72 -6.13 -3.37
C ILE A 237 17.53 -7.35 -3.88
N ASP A 238 18.85 -7.27 -3.77
CA ASP A 238 19.80 -8.34 -4.12
C ASP A 238 19.68 -9.54 -3.17
N SER A 239 19.17 -9.32 -1.94
CA SER A 239 18.84 -10.39 -1.00
C SER A 239 17.35 -10.71 -1.10
N ARG A 240 17.03 -11.82 -1.74
CA ARG A 240 15.66 -12.33 -1.85
C ARG A 240 15.02 -12.55 -0.47
N GLU A 241 15.77 -13.04 0.49
CA GLU A 241 15.33 -13.26 1.87
C GLU A 241 14.93 -11.94 2.54
N ALA A 242 15.70 -10.88 2.34
CA ALA A 242 15.37 -9.54 2.85
C ALA A 242 14.09 -9.00 2.21
N VAL A 243 13.93 -9.16 0.90
CA VAL A 243 12.73 -8.73 0.17
C VAL A 243 11.48 -9.50 0.62
N VAL A 244 11.59 -10.83 0.75
CA VAL A 244 10.51 -11.69 1.24
C VAL A 244 10.10 -11.29 2.66
N THR A 245 11.07 -11.12 3.56
CA THR A 245 10.82 -10.70 4.95
C THR A 245 10.14 -9.34 4.99
N PHE A 246 10.63 -8.40 4.18
CA PHE A 246 10.06 -7.06 4.09
C PHE A 246 8.59 -7.09 3.61
N TYR A 247 8.30 -7.81 2.53
CA TYR A 247 6.95 -7.90 1.99
C TYR A 247 5.98 -8.62 2.92
N ASN A 248 6.41 -9.71 3.57
CA ASN A 248 5.60 -10.41 4.56
C ASN A 248 5.27 -9.53 5.79
N GLY A 249 6.10 -8.52 6.09
CA GLY A 249 5.84 -7.56 7.17
C GLY A 249 4.55 -6.74 7.02
N PHE A 250 3.94 -6.72 5.82
CA PHE A 250 2.66 -6.07 5.56
C PHE A 250 1.45 -6.97 5.89
N TYR A 251 1.69 -8.23 6.23
CA TYR A 251 0.67 -9.23 6.47
C TYR A 251 0.83 -9.84 7.87
N SER A 252 -0.26 -10.35 8.43
CA SER A 252 -0.21 -11.10 9.70
C SER A 252 0.19 -12.56 9.54
N GLN A 253 0.34 -13.02 8.29
CA GLN A 253 0.75 -14.37 7.93
C GLN A 253 1.75 -14.28 6.79
N GLU A 254 2.58 -15.33 6.67
CA GLU A 254 3.50 -15.47 5.56
C GLU A 254 2.73 -15.62 4.24
N ILE A 255 2.95 -14.72 3.29
CA ILE A 255 2.30 -14.72 1.97
C ILE A 255 3.23 -15.20 0.87
N ILE A 256 4.54 -15.00 1.05
CA ILE A 256 5.57 -15.49 0.13
C ILE A 256 6.77 -16.09 0.87
N ALA A 257 7.55 -16.92 0.19
CA ALA A 257 8.82 -17.46 0.66
C ALA A 257 9.86 -17.48 -0.48
N PRO A 258 11.16 -17.60 -0.17
CA PRO A 258 12.18 -17.83 -1.20
C PRO A 258 11.88 -19.13 -1.98
N GLY A 259 12.10 -19.14 -3.30
CA GLY A 259 12.01 -20.34 -4.14
C GLY A 259 13.26 -21.19 -4.13
N ASP A 260 13.18 -22.35 -4.80
CA ASP A 260 14.30 -23.30 -4.87
C ASP A 260 15.41 -22.78 -5.79
N ALA A 261 15.07 -22.17 -6.94
CA ALA A 261 16.02 -21.48 -7.80
C ALA A 261 16.22 -20.01 -7.37
N ASP A 262 17.39 -19.42 -7.61
CA ASP A 262 17.75 -18.06 -7.16
C ASP A 262 16.79 -16.95 -7.65
N ASP A 263 16.12 -17.16 -8.78
CA ASP A 263 15.19 -16.24 -9.42
C ASP A 263 13.72 -16.58 -9.15
N GLU A 264 13.44 -17.46 -8.20
CA GLU A 264 12.08 -17.89 -7.87
C GLU A 264 11.61 -17.36 -6.52
N VAL A 265 10.30 -17.12 -6.43
CA VAL A 265 9.58 -16.84 -5.18
C VAL A 265 8.36 -17.76 -5.11
N VAL A 266 8.15 -18.37 -3.95
CA VAL A 266 6.96 -19.16 -3.66
C VAL A 266 5.88 -18.22 -3.14
N CYS A 267 4.71 -18.24 -3.78
CA CYS A 267 3.52 -17.54 -3.36
C CYS A 267 2.56 -18.51 -2.66
N TYR A 268 2.09 -18.14 -1.49
CA TYR A 268 1.13 -18.95 -0.74
C TYR A 268 -0.31 -18.56 -1.05
N ARG A 269 -1.11 -19.60 -1.28
CA ARG A 269 -2.56 -19.53 -1.42
C ARG A 269 -3.20 -20.15 -0.20
N TYR A 270 -4.29 -19.56 0.26
CA TYR A 270 -5.09 -20.01 1.37
C TYR A 270 -6.52 -20.18 0.91
N SER A 271 -7.02 -21.41 0.97
CA SER A 271 -8.41 -21.73 0.66
C SER A 271 -8.86 -22.89 1.53
N THR A 272 -10.06 -22.80 2.10
CA THR A 272 -10.70 -23.90 2.86
C THR A 272 -9.78 -24.51 3.92
N GLY A 273 -9.04 -23.67 4.66
CA GLY A 273 -8.13 -24.09 5.73
C GLY A 273 -6.81 -24.72 5.26
N VAL A 274 -6.58 -24.83 3.95
CA VAL A 274 -5.39 -25.45 3.37
C VAL A 274 -4.45 -24.39 2.78
N LYS A 275 -3.15 -24.54 3.05
CA LYS A 275 -2.06 -23.76 2.45
C LYS A 275 -1.58 -24.47 1.18
N HIS A 276 -1.72 -23.83 0.03
CA HIS A 276 -1.13 -24.25 -1.24
C HIS A 276 -0.02 -23.28 -1.64
N SER A 277 0.83 -23.68 -2.58
CA SER A 277 1.88 -22.84 -3.12
C SER A 277 1.86 -22.82 -4.65
N ALA A 278 2.36 -21.73 -5.21
CA ALA A 278 2.71 -21.59 -6.61
C ALA A 278 4.01 -20.81 -6.71
N THR A 279 4.84 -21.12 -7.70
CA THR A 279 6.11 -20.42 -7.91
C THR A 279 5.95 -19.30 -8.94
N THR A 280 6.62 -18.18 -8.71
CA THR A 280 6.71 -17.04 -9.63
C THR A 280 8.16 -16.57 -9.73
N PHE A 281 8.42 -15.61 -10.63
CA PHE A 281 9.76 -15.10 -10.89
C PHE A 281 10.08 -13.86 -10.08
N PHE A 282 11.33 -13.76 -9.65
CA PHE A 282 11.97 -12.61 -9.06
C PHE A 282 13.31 -12.38 -9.74
N TYR A 283 13.31 -11.45 -10.68
CA TYR A 283 14.51 -11.15 -11.46
C TYR A 283 15.59 -10.51 -10.58
N VAL A 284 16.83 -10.95 -10.73
CA VAL A 284 18.02 -10.23 -10.26
C VAL A 284 18.99 -10.20 -11.44
N PRO A 285 19.37 -9.01 -11.96
CA PRO A 285 20.23 -8.94 -13.12
C PRO A 285 21.57 -9.65 -12.84
N PRO A 286 22.05 -10.51 -13.76
CA PRO A 286 23.41 -11.05 -13.65
C PRO A 286 24.40 -9.88 -13.71
N GLN A 287 25.44 -9.90 -12.87
CA GLN A 287 26.47 -8.86 -12.80
C GLN A 287 27.19 -8.68 -14.15
N LYS A 288 26.61 -7.91 -15.06
CA LYS A 288 27.19 -7.48 -16.34
C LYS A 288 26.86 -6.01 -16.58
N LYS A 289 27.86 -5.32 -17.15
CA LYS A 289 27.96 -3.86 -17.29
C LYS A 289 26.66 -3.18 -17.72
N GLU A 290 26.47 -2.01 -17.15
CA GLU A 290 25.37 -1.08 -17.38
C GLU A 290 25.12 -0.82 -18.87
N PRO A 291 23.89 -1.03 -19.38
CA PRO A 291 23.44 -0.36 -20.59
C PRO A 291 23.26 1.13 -20.24
N VAL A 292 24.14 1.95 -20.80
CA VAL A 292 24.26 3.41 -20.58
C VAL A 292 22.99 4.18 -21.02
N ASP A 293 22.20 3.64 -21.95
CA ASP A 293 21.08 4.37 -22.55
C ASP A 293 19.83 4.47 -21.66
N LEU A 294 19.55 3.48 -20.80
CA LEU A 294 18.40 3.54 -19.88
C LEU A 294 18.65 4.46 -18.68
N TRP A 295 19.91 4.64 -18.28
CA TRP A 295 20.30 5.59 -17.23
C TRP A 295 20.03 7.04 -17.64
N ARG A 296 20.20 7.38 -18.92
CA ARG A 296 19.83 8.70 -19.46
C ARG A 296 18.33 8.97 -19.37
N LEU A 297 17.49 7.94 -19.39
CA LEU A 297 16.03 8.06 -19.28
C LEU A 297 15.54 8.27 -17.85
N MET A 298 16.24 7.71 -16.86
CA MET A 298 16.00 8.02 -15.44
C MET A 298 16.43 9.46 -15.11
N GLY A 299 17.36 10.03 -15.88
CA GLY A 299 17.88 11.38 -15.73
C GLY A 299 18.75 11.54 -14.48
N GLU A 300 19.51 12.63 -14.44
CA GLU A 300 20.17 13.12 -13.21
C GLU A 300 19.16 13.53 -12.12
N ASP A 301 17.84 13.49 -12.42
CA ASP A 301 16.72 13.83 -11.54
C ASP A 301 16.58 12.95 -10.29
N LEU A 302 17.24 11.80 -10.27
CA LEU A 302 17.46 11.06 -9.04
C LEU A 302 18.76 11.58 -8.41
N THR A 303 18.71 12.78 -7.83
CA THR A 303 19.74 13.32 -6.95
C THR A 303 19.74 12.55 -5.63
N PHE A 304 20.01 11.24 -5.72
CA PHE A 304 20.32 10.43 -4.57
C PHE A 304 21.78 10.72 -4.20
N GLU A 305 22.00 11.79 -3.44
CA GLU A 305 23.10 11.79 -2.46
C GLU A 305 22.87 10.68 -1.44
#